data_AF-A0ABD3K988-F1
#
_entry.id   AF-A0ABD3K988-F1
#
_cell.length_a   1.000
_cell.length_b   1.000
_cell.length_c   1.000
_cell.angle_alpha   90.00
_cell.angle_beta   90.00
_cell.angle_gamma   90.00
#
_symmetry.space_group_name_H-M   'P 1'
#
loop_
_entity.id
_entity.type
_entity.pdbx_description
1 polymer ?
#
loop_
_entity_poly.entity_id
_entity_poly.type
_entity_poly.pdbx_seq_one_letter_code
_entity_poly.pdbx_strand_id
1 'polypeptide(L)'
;MAPFEALYGRACRTPVCWDEVGERKITGPELVQQSVDAVVVIRDRLKTARSRQKSYADKRRKSLEFQVGDHVFLKVSPMRGTSRFGKKGKLSPRYVGPFEILERIRNLGYRFALPPRLAQVHDVFHVSMLRKYEPDPTHVLNFEELDVDDRVSYVESPVQIVDRKEQVLRTKTIPLVKVV
;
A
#
# COMPACT_ATOMS: atom_id res chain seq x y z
N MET A 1 -20.23 -15.46 -10.29
CA MET A 1 -20.07 -16.71 -9.53
C MET A 1 -19.52 -16.36 -8.16
N ALA A 2 -20.22 -16.75 -7.08
CA ALA A 2 -19.76 -16.50 -5.72
C ALA A 2 -18.56 -17.41 -5.39
N PRO A 3 -17.62 -17.02 -4.50
CA PRO A 3 -16.47 -17.86 -4.14
C PRO A 3 -16.86 -19.25 -3.62
N PHE A 4 -17.98 -19.37 -2.92
CA PHE A 4 -18.51 -20.65 -2.44
C PHE A 4 -18.98 -21.56 -3.58
N GLU A 5 -19.69 -21.02 -4.57
CA GLU A 5 -20.15 -21.77 -5.76
C GLU A 5 -18.97 -22.29 -6.57
N ALA A 6 -17.93 -21.48 -6.70
CA ALA A 6 -16.68 -21.85 -7.38
C ALA A 6 -16.02 -23.07 -6.73
N LEU A 7 -16.05 -23.13 -5.39
CA LEU A 7 -15.36 -24.15 -4.61
C LEU A 7 -16.16 -25.44 -4.48
N TYR A 8 -17.49 -25.33 -4.33
CA TYR A 8 -18.36 -26.45 -3.97
C TYR A 8 -19.34 -26.87 -5.06
N GLY A 9 -19.37 -26.17 -6.21
CA GLY A 9 -20.26 -26.48 -7.33
C GLY A 9 -21.75 -26.33 -7.03
N ARG A 10 -22.10 -25.72 -5.90
CA ARG A 10 -23.49 -25.48 -5.45
C ARG A 10 -23.63 -24.09 -4.85
N ALA A 11 -24.83 -23.51 -4.94
CA ALA A 11 -25.15 -22.24 -4.32
C ALA A 11 -24.99 -22.30 -2.79
N CYS A 12 -24.51 -21.21 -2.20
CA CYS A 12 -24.39 -21.10 -0.74
C CYS A 12 -25.77 -20.95 -0.11
N ARG A 13 -26.05 -21.73 0.95
CA ARG A 13 -27.24 -21.51 1.79
C ARG A 13 -27.04 -20.20 2.54
N THR A 14 -27.65 -19.15 2.04
CA THR A 14 -27.69 -17.84 2.70
C THR A 14 -29.10 -17.60 3.22
N PRO A 15 -29.31 -16.72 4.21
CA PRO A 15 -30.66 -16.32 4.64
C PRO A 15 -31.53 -15.73 3.51
N VAL A 16 -30.93 -15.45 2.35
CA VAL A 16 -31.54 -14.90 1.14
C VAL A 16 -31.70 -15.97 0.03
N CYS A 17 -31.02 -17.11 0.12
CA CYS A 17 -31.18 -18.26 -0.80
C CYS A 17 -31.63 -19.50 -0.01
N TRP A 18 -32.95 -19.66 0.08
CA TRP A 18 -33.64 -20.82 0.64
C TRP A 18 -33.91 -21.88 -0.44
N ASP A 19 -32.88 -22.31 -1.17
CA ASP A 19 -33.02 -23.55 -1.95
C ASP A 19 -32.87 -24.71 -0.97
N GLU A 20 -34.00 -25.17 -0.42
CA GLU A 20 -34.10 -26.36 0.41
C GLU A 20 -33.82 -27.62 -0.43
N VAL A 21 -33.13 -28.59 0.16
CA VAL A 21 -32.98 -29.92 -0.43
C VAL A 21 -34.23 -30.71 -0.04
N GLY A 22 -35.21 -30.81 -0.96
CA GLY A 22 -36.50 -31.50 -0.76
C GLY A 22 -37.48 -31.21 -1.92
N GLU A 23 -38.66 -31.84 -1.89
CA GLU A 23 -39.73 -31.56 -2.85
C GLU A 23 -40.20 -30.10 -2.73
N ARG A 24 -40.13 -29.36 -3.84
CA ARG A 24 -40.63 -27.99 -3.93
C ARG A 24 -42.13 -27.98 -3.64
N LYS A 25 -42.54 -27.47 -2.47
CA LYS A 25 -43.87 -26.87 -2.38
C LYS A 25 -43.89 -25.74 -3.40
N ILE A 26 -44.79 -25.83 -4.37
CA ILE A 26 -44.99 -24.79 -5.39
C ILE A 26 -45.48 -23.56 -4.65
N THR A 27 -44.54 -22.74 -4.21
CA THR A 27 -44.81 -21.38 -3.78
C THR A 27 -45.44 -20.67 -4.98
N GLY A 28 -46.61 -20.06 -4.80
CA GLY A 28 -47.36 -19.47 -5.91
C GLY A 28 -46.52 -18.46 -6.71
N PRO A 29 -46.83 -18.24 -8.01
CA PRO A 29 -46.05 -17.38 -8.91
C PRO A 29 -45.88 -15.95 -8.38
N GLU A 30 -46.80 -15.50 -7.54
CA GLU A 30 -46.79 -14.19 -6.89
C GLU A 30 -45.59 -13.99 -5.95
N LEU A 31 -45.26 -14.97 -5.11
CA LEU A 31 -44.12 -14.88 -4.20
C LEU A 31 -42.78 -14.91 -4.94
N VAL A 32 -42.72 -15.66 -6.06
CA VAL A 32 -41.55 -15.64 -6.95
C VAL A 32 -41.37 -14.26 -7.56
N GLN A 33 -42.44 -13.64 -8.08
CA GLN A 33 -42.40 -12.28 -8.62
C GLN A 33 -41.97 -11.25 -7.56
N GLN A 34 -42.58 -11.29 -6.37
CA GLN A 34 -42.21 -10.40 -5.25
C GLN A 34 -40.74 -10.55 -4.86
N SER A 35 -40.19 -11.77 -4.87
CA SER A 35 -38.78 -12.01 -4.59
C SER A 35 -37.85 -11.47 -5.68
N VAL A 36 -38.23 -11.59 -6.96
CA VAL A 36 -37.46 -11.05 -8.09
C VAL A 36 -37.42 -9.52 -8.01
N ASP A 37 -38.56 -8.88 -7.74
CA ASP A 37 -38.65 -7.43 -7.58
C ASP A 37 -37.83 -6.94 -6.38
N ALA A 38 -37.88 -7.66 -5.26
CA ALA A 38 -37.06 -7.36 -4.08
C ALA A 38 -35.56 -7.47 -4.38
N VAL A 39 -35.12 -8.47 -5.17
CA VAL A 39 -33.72 -8.64 -5.57
C VAL A 39 -33.23 -7.48 -6.43
N VAL A 40 -34.06 -6.96 -7.35
CA VAL A 40 -33.73 -5.76 -8.14
C VAL A 40 -33.48 -4.57 -7.20
N VAL A 41 -34.39 -4.31 -6.27
CA VAL A 41 -34.26 -3.23 -5.28
C VAL A 41 -33.01 -3.40 -4.42
N ILE A 42 -32.70 -4.63 -3.98
CA ILE A 42 -31.49 -4.92 -3.19
C ILE A 42 -30.22 -4.61 -3.99
N ARG A 43 -30.16 -5.01 -5.27
CA ARG A 43 -29.02 -4.74 -6.14
C ARG A 43 -28.80 -3.24 -6.34
N ASP A 44 -29.86 -2.48 -6.54
CA ASP A 44 -29.78 -1.03 -6.70
C ASP A 44 -29.35 -0.32 -5.42
N ARG A 45 -29.86 -0.76 -4.26
CA ARG A 45 -29.42 -0.25 -2.95
C ARG A 45 -27.95 -0.59 -2.68
N LEU A 46 -27.50 -1.80 -3.01
CA LEU A 46 -26.09 -2.20 -2.90
C LEU A 46 -25.19 -1.37 -3.81
N LYS A 47 -25.60 -1.12 -5.05
CA LYS A 47 -24.87 -0.25 -5.98
C LYS A 47 -24.76 1.17 -5.43
N THR A 48 -25.87 1.71 -4.93
CA THR A 48 -25.92 3.04 -4.31
C THR A 48 -25.03 3.13 -3.08
N ALA A 49 -25.07 2.13 -2.19
CA ALA A 49 -24.21 2.06 -1.01
C ALA A 49 -22.73 2.01 -1.38
N ARG A 50 -22.35 1.19 -2.36
CA ARG A 50 -20.97 1.11 -2.88
C ARG A 50 -20.51 2.45 -3.47
N SER A 51 -21.35 3.11 -4.26
CA SER A 51 -21.04 4.42 -4.83
C SER A 51 -20.85 5.49 -3.75
N ARG A 52 -21.66 5.47 -2.68
CA ARG A 52 -21.47 6.37 -1.51
C ARG A 52 -20.18 6.09 -0.77
N GLN A 53 -19.85 4.82 -0.52
CA GLN A 53 -18.58 4.45 0.10
C GLN A 53 -17.38 4.93 -0.74
N LYS A 54 -17.44 4.72 -2.06
CA LYS A 54 -16.42 5.20 -2.98
C LYS A 54 -16.27 6.72 -2.93
N SER A 55 -17.37 7.47 -3.05
CA SER A 55 -17.31 8.93 -3.05
C SER A 55 -16.77 9.50 -1.74
N TYR A 56 -17.15 8.93 -0.59
CA TYR A 56 -16.62 9.35 0.70
C TYR A 56 -15.13 9.06 0.85
N ALA A 57 -14.68 7.89 0.37
CA ALA A 57 -13.29 7.49 0.46
C ALA A 57 -12.40 8.30 -0.50
N ASP A 58 -12.86 8.54 -1.72
CA ASP A 58 -12.11 9.25 -2.76
C ASP A 58 -12.05 10.76 -2.50
N LYS A 59 -13.08 11.37 -1.88
CA LYS A 59 -13.11 12.82 -1.59
C LYS A 59 -11.91 13.33 -0.78
N ARG A 60 -11.28 12.47 0.04
CA ARG A 60 -10.11 12.83 0.85
C ARG A 60 -8.77 12.39 0.25
N ARG A 61 -8.77 11.71 -0.90
CA ARG A 61 -7.56 11.23 -1.56
C ARG A 61 -7.23 12.12 -2.75
N LYS A 62 -5.93 12.40 -2.93
CA LYS A 62 -5.43 13.06 -4.15
C LYS A 62 -5.07 11.97 -5.15
N SER A 63 -5.50 12.12 -6.41
CA SER A 63 -4.95 11.31 -7.49
C SER A 63 -3.47 11.66 -7.65
N LEU A 64 -2.60 10.67 -7.48
CA LEU A 64 -1.19 10.77 -7.81
C LEU A 64 -0.99 9.99 -9.10
N GLU A 65 -0.55 10.69 -10.13
CA GLU A 65 -0.15 10.11 -11.40
C GLU A 65 1.25 10.63 -11.71
N PHE A 66 2.07 9.75 -12.28
CA PHE A 66 3.44 10.05 -12.67
C PHE A 66 3.63 9.67 -14.13
N GLN A 67 4.54 10.37 -14.80
CA GLN A 67 4.92 10.09 -16.18
C GLN A 67 6.23 9.30 -16.22
N VAL A 68 6.47 8.66 -17.36
CA VAL A 68 7.77 8.02 -17.64
C VAL A 68 8.83 9.13 -17.74
N GLY A 69 9.98 8.94 -17.10
CA GLY A 69 11.03 9.95 -16.96
C GLY A 69 10.90 10.84 -15.71
N ASP A 70 9.76 10.83 -15.02
CA ASP A 70 9.64 11.52 -13.74
C ASP A 70 10.55 10.86 -12.70
N HIS A 71 11.18 11.69 -11.88
CA HIS A 71 11.91 11.24 -10.71
C HIS A 71 10.95 11.22 -9.51
N VAL A 72 11.03 10.18 -8.69
CA VAL A 72 10.19 10.05 -7.49
C VAL A 72 10.95 9.37 -6.37
N PHE A 73 10.56 9.71 -5.14
CA PHE A 73 11.05 9.05 -3.95
C PHE A 73 10.30 7.76 -3.64
N LEU A 74 11.04 6.73 -3.26
CA LEU A 74 10.49 5.42 -2.88
C LEU A 74 10.41 5.26 -1.36
N LYS A 75 9.26 4.82 -0.86
CA LYS A 75 9.04 4.63 0.58
C LYS A 75 9.74 3.39 1.14
N VAL A 76 10.53 3.59 2.19
CA VAL A 76 11.20 2.55 2.96
C VAL A 76 10.23 2.02 4.02
N SER A 77 9.44 0.99 3.68
CA SER A 77 8.58 0.32 4.64
C SER A 77 9.19 -1.02 5.06
N PRO A 78 9.42 -1.28 6.36
CA PRO A 78 9.83 -2.58 6.82
C PRO A 78 8.64 -3.54 6.74
N MET A 79 8.40 -4.15 5.58
CA MET A 79 7.46 -5.26 5.47
C MET A 79 8.15 -6.53 5.99
N ARG A 80 7.59 -7.13 7.05
CA ARG A 80 8.08 -8.42 7.58
C ARG A 80 8.13 -9.44 6.44
N GLY A 81 9.30 -10.01 6.15
CA GLY A 81 9.47 -11.23 5.36
C GLY A 81 9.77 -11.06 3.87
N THR A 82 9.94 -9.86 3.33
CA THR A 82 10.47 -9.68 1.95
C THR A 82 11.62 -8.68 1.98
N SER A 83 12.72 -9.04 1.32
CA SER A 83 13.95 -8.24 1.24
C SER A 83 13.71 -7.00 0.38
N ARG A 84 13.01 -6.02 0.94
CA ARG A 84 12.63 -4.80 0.21
C ARG A 84 13.34 -3.59 0.75
N PHE A 85 13.34 -3.36 2.07
CA PHE A 85 14.23 -2.42 2.74
C PHE A 85 14.31 -2.78 4.24
N GLY A 86 15.48 -2.63 4.85
CA GLY A 86 15.83 -3.11 6.19
C GLY A 86 15.02 -2.52 7.35
N LYS A 87 15.29 -3.03 8.56
CA LYS A 87 14.58 -2.61 9.78
C LYS A 87 14.91 -1.16 10.14
N LYS A 88 13.88 -0.32 10.07
CA LYS A 88 13.79 1.06 10.54
C LYS A 88 14.43 1.26 11.93
N GLY A 89 15.59 1.91 11.96
CA GLY A 89 16.17 2.50 13.17
C GLY A 89 15.48 3.82 13.54
N LYS A 90 15.84 4.39 14.69
CA LYS A 90 15.51 5.79 14.99
C LYS A 90 16.42 6.66 14.11
N LEU A 91 15.86 7.67 13.44
CA LEU A 91 16.53 8.59 12.49
C LEU A 91 16.63 8.11 11.03
N SER A 92 16.10 6.94 10.68
CA SER A 92 16.14 6.47 9.28
C SER A 92 15.25 7.27 8.32
N PRO A 93 15.72 7.56 7.10
CA PRO A 93 14.92 8.24 6.12
C PRO A 93 13.71 7.37 5.77
N ARG A 94 12.54 7.99 5.71
CA ARG A 94 11.29 7.29 5.36
C ARG A 94 11.17 7.03 3.86
N TYR A 95 11.95 7.74 3.07
CA TYR A 95 11.95 7.74 1.63
C TYR A 95 13.40 7.75 1.15
N VAL A 96 13.69 6.99 0.12
CA VAL A 96 15.01 6.85 -0.48
C VAL A 96 14.93 7.29 -1.92
N GLY A 97 15.98 7.98 -2.37
CA GLY A 97 16.38 8.21 -3.75
C GLY A 97 15.30 8.80 -4.66
N PRO A 98 15.60 9.86 -5.42
CA PRO A 98 14.83 10.09 -6.63
C PRO A 98 15.23 9.02 -7.65
N PHE A 99 14.34 8.06 -7.89
CA PHE A 99 14.50 7.07 -8.95
C PHE A 99 13.67 7.48 -10.16
N GLU A 100 14.22 7.27 -11.34
CA GLU A 100 13.53 7.51 -12.60
C GLU A 100 12.49 6.40 -12.85
N ILE A 101 11.30 6.81 -13.30
CA ILE A 101 10.26 5.90 -13.78
C ILE A 101 10.57 5.48 -15.21
N LEU A 102 10.83 4.19 -15.42
CA LEU A 102 11.09 3.61 -16.75
C LEU A 102 9.80 3.29 -17.50
N GLU A 103 8.81 2.76 -16.81
CA GLU A 103 7.52 2.41 -17.42
C GLU A 103 6.39 2.44 -16.40
N ARG A 104 5.17 2.64 -16.90
CA ARG A 104 3.93 2.53 -16.10
C ARG A 104 3.28 1.18 -16.36
N ILE A 105 3.29 0.31 -15.34
CA ILE A 105 2.65 -1.01 -15.37
C ILE A 105 1.20 -0.88 -14.89
N ARG A 106 0.27 -0.91 -15.85
CA ARG A 106 -1.18 -0.72 -15.62
C ARG A 106 -1.48 0.65 -14.98
N ASN A 107 -2.55 0.75 -14.21
CA ASN A 107 -3.03 2.04 -13.69
C ASN A 107 -2.22 2.54 -12.47
N LEU A 108 -1.68 1.64 -11.64
CA LEU A 108 -1.12 1.98 -10.31
C LEU A 108 0.31 1.49 -10.08
N GLY A 109 0.87 0.68 -10.99
CA GLY A 109 2.24 0.16 -10.88
C GLY A 109 3.21 0.98 -11.73
N TYR A 110 4.42 1.19 -11.23
CA TYR A 110 5.50 1.85 -11.96
C TYR A 110 6.78 1.04 -11.79
N ARG A 111 7.55 0.89 -12.88
CA ARG A 111 8.89 0.29 -12.87
C ARG A 111 9.94 1.38 -12.76
N PHE A 112 10.97 1.13 -11.97
CA PHE A 112 12.02 2.10 -11.65
C PHE A 112 13.39 1.65 -12.16
N ALA A 113 14.22 2.64 -12.50
CA ALA A 113 15.65 2.43 -12.68
C ALA A 113 16.32 2.32 -11.29
N LEU A 114 16.29 1.12 -10.70
CA LEU A 114 16.97 0.87 -9.44
C LEU A 114 18.48 0.64 -9.64
N PRO A 115 19.34 1.17 -8.75
CA PRO A 115 20.77 0.88 -8.76
C PRO A 115 21.07 -0.62 -8.59
N PRO A 116 22.19 -1.13 -9.13
CA PRO A 116 22.56 -2.54 -9.03
C PRO A 116 22.62 -3.10 -7.60
N ARG A 117 22.95 -2.27 -6.59
CA ARG A 117 22.95 -2.67 -5.18
C ARG A 117 21.56 -3.05 -4.64
N LEU A 118 20.51 -2.52 -5.26
CA LEU A 118 19.12 -2.85 -4.96
C LEU A 118 18.56 -3.93 -5.89
N ALA A 119 19.40 -4.69 -6.62
CA ALA A 119 18.94 -5.73 -7.53
C ALA A 119 18.10 -6.84 -6.85
N GLN A 120 18.26 -7.03 -5.54
CA GLN A 120 17.41 -7.95 -4.77
C GLN A 120 15.98 -7.42 -4.56
N VAL A 121 15.79 -6.10 -4.68
CA VAL A 121 14.50 -5.44 -4.53
C VAL A 121 13.77 -5.44 -5.87
N HIS A 122 12.49 -5.81 -5.86
CA HIS A 122 11.66 -5.69 -7.06
C HIS A 122 11.58 -4.23 -7.53
N ASP A 123 11.76 -4.03 -8.83
CA ASP A 123 11.77 -2.74 -9.51
C ASP A 123 10.36 -2.17 -9.76
N VAL A 124 9.29 -2.91 -9.44
CA VAL A 124 7.90 -2.49 -9.64
C VAL A 124 7.23 -2.14 -8.31
N PHE A 125 6.78 -0.89 -8.20
CA PHE A 125 6.09 -0.40 -7.00
C PHE A 125 4.71 0.19 -7.29
N HIS A 126 3.84 0.08 -6.29
CA HIS A 126 2.51 0.70 -6.32
C HIS A 126 2.60 2.20 -6.01
N VAL A 127 1.75 3.02 -6.64
CA VAL A 127 1.75 4.49 -6.52
C VAL A 127 1.69 5.02 -5.08
N SER A 128 1.12 4.25 -4.15
CA SER A 128 1.06 4.59 -2.72
C SER A 128 2.41 4.58 -2.00
N MET A 129 3.43 3.96 -2.60
CA MET A 129 4.80 3.93 -2.08
C MET A 129 5.66 5.05 -2.68
N LEU A 130 5.10 5.85 -3.58
CA LEU A 130 5.82 6.88 -4.31
C LEU A 130 5.50 8.26 -3.75
N ARG A 131 6.50 9.14 -3.81
CA ARG A 131 6.34 10.57 -3.52
C ARG A 131 7.01 11.38 -4.61
N LYS A 132 6.29 12.37 -5.14
CA LYS A 132 6.82 13.28 -6.18
C LYS A 132 8.13 13.91 -5.72
N TYR A 133 9.15 13.85 -6.58
CA TYR A 133 10.36 14.63 -6.42
C TYR A 133 10.17 15.97 -7.15
N GLU A 134 10.47 17.07 -6.47
CA GLU A 134 10.51 18.40 -7.07
C GLU A 134 11.98 18.76 -7.28
N PRO A 135 12.46 18.85 -8.53
CA PRO A 135 13.86 19.13 -8.80
C PRO A 135 14.20 20.54 -8.33
N ASP A 136 15.13 20.62 -7.38
CA ASP A 136 15.76 21.88 -6.98
C ASP A 136 17.06 22.02 -7.78
N PRO A 137 17.30 23.13 -8.51
CA PRO A 137 18.52 23.33 -9.28
C PRO A 137 19.81 23.30 -8.44
N THR A 138 19.70 23.46 -7.12
CA THR A 138 20.84 23.34 -6.20
C THR A 138 21.04 21.92 -5.67
N HIS A 139 20.03 21.04 -5.83
CA HIS A 139 20.09 19.67 -5.36
C HIS A 139 20.70 18.77 -6.42
N VAL A 140 22.02 18.57 -6.31
CA VAL A 140 22.71 17.53 -7.06
C VAL A 140 22.21 16.18 -6.55
N LEU A 141 21.68 15.36 -7.46
CA LEU A 141 21.33 13.97 -7.17
C LEU A 141 22.61 13.17 -6.97
N ASN A 142 23.21 13.29 -5.77
CA ASN A 142 24.25 12.40 -5.35
C ASN A 142 23.59 11.05 -5.08
N PHE A 143 23.68 10.14 -6.06
CA PHE A 143 23.52 8.71 -5.83
C PHE A 143 24.74 8.20 -5.06
N GLU A 144 25.13 8.87 -3.96
CA GLU A 144 26.04 8.31 -2.97
C GLU A 144 25.37 7.06 -2.44
N GLU A 145 25.64 5.96 -3.16
CA GLU A 145 26.01 4.68 -2.61
C GLU A 145 25.32 4.44 -1.27
N LEU A 146 24.00 4.20 -1.34
CA LEU A 146 23.30 3.63 -0.20
C LEU A 146 24.10 2.39 0.18
N ASP A 147 24.74 2.43 1.35
CA ASP A 147 25.55 1.33 1.86
C ASP A 147 24.57 0.31 2.42
N VAL A 148 24.05 -0.49 1.50
CA VAL A 148 23.00 -1.46 1.74
C VAL A 148 23.67 -2.82 1.91
N ASP A 149 23.67 -3.34 3.13
CA ASP A 149 24.15 -4.69 3.43
C ASP A 149 23.38 -5.75 2.61
N ASP A 150 23.93 -6.97 2.52
CA ASP A 150 23.34 -8.15 1.87
C ASP A 150 21.90 -8.50 2.31
N ARG A 151 21.42 -7.90 3.41
CA ARG A 151 20.04 -8.04 3.94
C ARG A 151 19.12 -6.88 3.54
N VAL A 152 19.54 -6.05 2.60
CA VAL A 152 18.91 -4.79 2.21
C VAL A 152 18.79 -3.83 3.41
N SER A 153 19.73 -3.87 4.35
CA SER A 153 19.79 -2.95 5.51
C SER A 153 20.76 -1.82 5.26
N TYR A 154 20.38 -0.60 5.63
CA TYR A 154 21.23 0.58 5.52
C TYR A 154 21.84 0.90 6.89
N VAL A 155 23.15 1.16 6.94
CA VAL A 155 23.85 1.57 8.16
C VAL A 155 23.85 3.10 8.22
N GLU A 156 23.25 3.65 9.28
CA GLU A 156 23.08 5.11 9.42
C GLU A 156 23.99 5.70 10.48
N SER A 157 24.72 6.74 10.09
CA SER A 157 25.42 7.65 10.99
C SER A 157 24.85 9.07 10.88
N PRO A 158 24.72 9.80 12.01
CA PRO A 158 24.31 11.20 11.98
C PRO A 158 25.32 12.04 11.16
N VAL A 159 24.82 13.01 10.38
CA VAL A 159 25.67 13.93 9.60
C VAL A 159 26.59 14.70 10.54
N GLN A 160 26.05 15.20 11.65
CA GLN A 160 26.86 15.80 12.71
C GLN A 160 26.18 15.68 14.08
N ILE A 161 26.96 15.33 15.11
CA ILE A 161 26.53 15.44 16.52
C ILE A 161 27.04 16.79 17.03
N VAL A 162 26.11 17.70 17.34
CA VAL A 162 26.44 19.07 17.80
C VAL A 162 26.72 19.11 19.29
N ASP A 163 26.05 18.26 20.07
CA ASP A 163 26.16 18.31 21.53
C ASP A 163 25.87 16.95 22.17
N ARG A 164 26.49 16.70 23.33
CA ARG A 164 26.31 15.51 24.16
C ARG A 164 26.01 15.95 25.58
N LYS A 165 24.85 15.55 26.10
CA LYS A 165 24.41 15.85 27.46
C LYS A 165 24.01 14.57 28.16
N GLU A 166 24.35 14.42 29.43
CA GLU A 166 23.88 13.30 30.24
C GLU A 166 22.66 13.71 31.05
N GLN A 167 21.57 12.96 30.93
CA GLN A 167 20.40 13.11 31.78
C GLN A 167 20.44 12.06 32.89
N VAL A 168 20.77 12.51 34.10
CA VAL A 168 20.76 11.65 35.29
C VAL A 168 19.32 11.55 35.81
N LEU A 169 18.75 10.34 35.80
CA LEU A 169 17.50 9.99 36.47
C LEU A 169 17.82 9.31 37.81
N ARG A 170 16.79 9.10 38.65
CA ARG A 170 16.93 8.49 39.99
C ARG A 170 17.66 7.14 40.02
N THR A 171 17.64 6.37 38.93
CA THR A 171 18.22 5.02 38.84
C THR A 171 19.16 4.80 37.66
N LYS A 172 19.21 5.72 36.68
CA LYS A 172 19.98 5.54 35.44
C LYS A 172 20.43 6.88 34.87
N THR A 173 21.60 6.89 34.24
CA THR A 173 22.07 8.01 33.41
C THR A 173 21.82 7.69 31.94
N ILE A 174 21.17 8.61 31.23
CA ILE A 174 20.85 8.46 29.80
C ILE A 174 21.70 9.48 29.02
N PRO A 175 22.58 9.04 28.10
CA PRO A 175 23.27 9.95 27.20
C PRO A 175 22.30 10.49 26.16
N LEU A 176 22.17 11.82 26.09
CA LEU A 176 21.44 12.57 25.08
C LEU A 176 22.43 13.15 24.08
N VAL A 177 22.10 13.03 22.81
CA VAL A 177 22.86 13.60 21.69
C VAL A 177 21.97 14.56 20.91
N LYS A 178 22.46 15.76 20.66
CA LYS A 178 21.86 16.70 19.72
C LYS A 178 22.44 16.43 18.34
N VAL A 179 21.59 15.95 17.45
CA VAL A 179 21.94 15.62 16.05
C VAL A 179 21.44 16.75 15.15
N VAL A 180 22.24 17.14 14.15
CA VAL A 180 21.84 17.98 13.01
C VAL A 180 21.74 17.10 11.77
#